data_AF-A0A534VGB6-F1
#
_entry.id   AF-A0A534VGB6-F1
#
_cell.length_a   1.000
_cell.length_b   1.000
_cell.length_c   1.000
_cell.angle_alpha   90.00
_cell.angle_beta   90.00
_cell.angle_gamma   90.00
#
_symmetry.space_group_name_H-M   'P 1'
#
loop_
_entity.id
_entity.type
_entity.pdbx_description
1 polymer ?
#
loop_
_entity_poly.entity_id
_entity_poly.type
_entity_poly.pdbx_seq_one_letter_code
_entity_poly.pdbx_strand_id
1 'polypeptide(L)'
;MSDNETVEKLKREMEEIKRAIGIEPDFRPLATVYNPASGIIVASVERYSSEVFERRLFFRHTSERVYRPIDTPAPDIHYDNLVTSATQPVIYYAVNSFIKREGIGGFSGDWLSIDRFDLARQVAESVITQDGLQLPEPYSRAWVSEVFGVSPDDSSIFCSRGLERRDTGKSHYGVCSIELCLQRVALLSQLEAIWF
;
A
#
# COMPACT_ATOMS: atom_id res chain seq x y z
N MET A 1 -26.45 -33.18 -6.72
CA MET A 1 -25.38 -32.57 -5.90
C MET A 1 -26.05 -31.48 -5.09
N SER A 2 -25.88 -31.49 -3.77
CA SER A 2 -26.40 -30.40 -2.94
C SER A 2 -25.58 -29.13 -3.20
N ASP A 3 -26.20 -27.95 -3.05
CA ASP A 3 -25.50 -26.67 -3.25
C ASP A 3 -24.22 -26.56 -2.39
N ASN A 4 -24.21 -27.21 -1.23
CA ASN A 4 -23.06 -27.25 -0.31
C ASN A 4 -21.85 -28.03 -0.86
N GLU A 5 -22.09 -29.16 -1.54
CA GLU A 5 -21.01 -29.94 -2.18
C GLU A 5 -20.36 -29.17 -3.33
N THR A 6 -21.15 -28.40 -4.06
CA THR A 6 -20.66 -27.55 -5.16
C THR A 6 -19.81 -26.40 -4.64
N VAL A 7 -20.24 -25.73 -3.56
CA VAL A 7 -19.48 -24.65 -2.91
C VAL A 7 -18.14 -25.15 -2.38
N GLU A 8 -18.12 -26.29 -1.70
CA GLU A 8 -16.88 -26.85 -1.14
C GLU A 8 -15.90 -27.32 -2.22
N LYS A 9 -16.41 -27.81 -3.36
CA LYS A 9 -15.58 -28.13 -4.52
C LYS A 9 -14.91 -26.88 -5.10
N LEU A 10 -15.69 -25.81 -5.33
CA LEU A 10 -15.18 -24.55 -5.89
C LEU A 10 -14.13 -23.89 -4.99
N LYS A 11 -14.32 -23.96 -3.66
CA LYS A 11 -13.31 -23.47 -2.70
C LYS A 11 -11.99 -24.19 -2.90
N ARG A 12 -11.97 -25.53 -2.89
CA ARG A 12 -10.73 -26.31 -3.06
C ARG A 12 -10.04 -26.01 -4.38
N GLU A 13 -10.79 -25.93 -5.47
CA GLU A 13 -10.25 -25.57 -6.79
C GLU A 13 -9.60 -24.17 -6.75
N MET A 14 -10.22 -23.20 -6.08
CA MET A 14 -9.65 -21.86 -5.92
C MET A 14 -8.36 -21.87 -5.07
N GLU A 15 -8.34 -22.64 -3.99
CA GLU A 15 -7.15 -22.79 -3.15
C GLU A 15 -5.98 -23.43 -3.92
N GLU A 16 -6.26 -24.45 -4.72
CA GLU A 16 -5.27 -25.09 -5.60
C GLU A 16 -4.75 -24.12 -6.66
N ILE A 17 -5.62 -23.32 -7.28
CA ILE A 17 -5.23 -22.28 -8.24
C ILE A 17 -4.30 -21.27 -7.57
N LYS A 18 -4.65 -20.76 -6.38
CA LYS A 18 -3.83 -19.79 -5.64
C LYS A 18 -2.43 -20.34 -5.34
N ARG A 19 -2.35 -21.56 -4.79
CA ARG A 19 -1.06 -22.24 -4.56
C ARG A 19 -0.27 -22.38 -5.85
N ALA A 20 -0.92 -22.77 -6.96
CA ALA A 20 -0.27 -22.95 -8.25
C ALA A 20 0.25 -21.65 -8.88
N ILE A 21 -0.30 -20.48 -8.50
CA ILE A 21 0.20 -19.17 -8.94
C ILE A 21 1.12 -18.51 -7.91
N GLY A 22 1.48 -19.19 -6.82
CA GLY A 22 2.44 -18.68 -5.82
C GLY A 22 1.84 -17.74 -4.77
N ILE A 23 0.51 -17.75 -4.57
CA ILE A 23 -0.18 -16.95 -3.55
C ILE A 23 -0.84 -17.91 -2.54
N GLU A 24 -0.72 -17.64 -1.25
CA GLU A 24 -1.37 -18.50 -0.25
C GLU A 24 -2.90 -18.41 -0.33
N PRO A 25 -3.65 -19.50 -0.07
CA PRO A 25 -5.08 -19.52 -0.33
C PRO A 25 -5.95 -18.58 0.49
N ASP A 26 -5.49 -18.23 1.68
CA ASP A 26 -6.17 -17.37 2.65
C ASP A 26 -6.09 -15.88 2.28
N PHE A 27 -5.14 -15.50 1.42
CA PHE A 27 -5.10 -14.17 0.84
C PHE A 27 -6.26 -13.96 -0.16
N ARG A 28 -6.96 -12.84 -0.01
CA ARG A 28 -7.90 -12.31 -1.01
C ARG A 28 -7.24 -11.19 -1.83
N PRO A 29 -7.61 -11.02 -3.11
CA PRO A 29 -7.11 -9.90 -3.90
C PRO A 29 -7.63 -8.57 -3.33
N LEU A 30 -6.76 -7.56 -3.31
CA LEU A 30 -7.08 -6.20 -2.89
C LEU A 30 -7.00 -5.22 -4.06
N ALA A 31 -5.87 -5.24 -4.80
CA ALA A 31 -5.65 -4.39 -5.95
C ALA A 31 -4.63 -5.04 -6.90
N THR A 32 -4.59 -4.57 -8.15
CA THR A 32 -3.58 -5.00 -9.13
C THR A 32 -3.18 -3.82 -9.98
N VAL A 33 -1.88 -3.66 -10.22
CA VAL A 33 -1.33 -2.68 -11.16
C VAL A 33 -0.50 -3.39 -12.23
N TYR A 34 -0.46 -2.80 -13.42
CA TYR A 34 0.42 -3.21 -14.50
C TYR A 34 1.44 -2.10 -14.75
N ASN A 35 2.72 -2.43 -14.67
CA ASN A 35 3.79 -1.51 -15.00
C ASN A 35 4.17 -1.67 -16.48
N PRO A 36 3.84 -0.69 -17.35
CA PRO A 36 4.08 -0.81 -18.79
C PRO A 36 5.57 -0.81 -19.16
N ALA A 37 6.41 -0.11 -18.38
CA ALA A 37 7.85 0.00 -18.65
C ALA A 37 8.61 -1.32 -18.48
N SER A 38 8.08 -2.25 -17.67
CA SER A 38 8.71 -3.54 -17.39
C SER A 38 7.89 -4.76 -17.84
N GLY A 39 6.63 -4.58 -18.23
CA GLY A 39 5.74 -5.70 -18.54
C GLY A 39 5.38 -6.55 -17.32
N ILE A 40 5.50 -5.99 -16.11
CA ILE A 40 5.26 -6.68 -14.83
C ILE A 40 3.88 -6.33 -14.28
N ILE A 41 3.20 -7.33 -13.74
CA ILE A 41 1.97 -7.20 -12.98
C ILE A 41 2.32 -7.31 -11.50
N VAL A 42 1.82 -6.37 -10.69
CA VAL A 42 1.95 -6.40 -9.23
C VAL A 42 0.56 -6.54 -8.63
N ALA A 43 0.39 -7.57 -7.82
CA ALA A 43 -0.84 -7.88 -7.10
C ALA A 43 -0.67 -7.51 -5.63
N SER A 44 -1.59 -6.68 -5.13
CA SER A 44 -1.81 -6.46 -3.72
C SER A 44 -2.85 -7.45 -3.22
N VAL A 45 -2.52 -8.14 -2.14
CA VAL A 45 -3.40 -9.11 -1.50
C VAL A 45 -3.48 -8.85 -0.01
N GLU A 46 -4.58 -9.26 0.59
CA GLU A 46 -4.77 -9.13 2.03
C GLU A 46 -5.37 -10.39 2.65
N ARG A 47 -5.09 -10.64 3.92
CA ARG A 47 -5.87 -11.56 4.76
C ARG A 47 -6.26 -10.83 6.02
N TYR A 48 -7.54 -10.90 6.38
CA TYR A 48 -8.07 -10.17 7.52
C TYR A 48 -9.09 -11.02 8.29
N SER A 49 -8.91 -11.08 9.60
CA SER A 49 -9.77 -11.68 10.61
C SER A 49 -9.63 -10.92 11.93
N SER A 50 -10.31 -11.37 12.99
CA SER A 50 -10.10 -10.81 14.34
C SER A 50 -8.69 -11.06 14.88
N GLU A 51 -7.98 -12.05 14.33
CA GLU A 51 -6.67 -12.52 14.81
C GLU A 51 -5.52 -12.14 13.89
N VAL A 52 -5.80 -11.97 12.60
CA VAL A 52 -4.78 -11.76 11.57
C VAL A 52 -5.19 -10.57 10.74
N PHE A 53 -4.28 -9.62 10.56
CA PHE A 53 -4.37 -8.65 9.50
C PHE A 53 -3.05 -8.69 8.76
N GLU A 54 -3.07 -8.81 7.44
CA GLU A 54 -1.87 -8.83 6.63
C GLU A 54 -2.15 -8.27 5.24
N ARG A 55 -1.23 -7.46 4.72
CA ARG A 55 -1.27 -6.96 3.36
C ARG A 55 0.10 -7.11 2.73
N ARG A 56 0.15 -7.75 1.57
CA ARG A 56 1.38 -8.14 0.89
C ARG A 56 1.29 -7.80 -0.59
N LEU A 57 2.46 -7.62 -1.18
CA LEU A 57 2.62 -7.36 -2.60
C LEU A 57 3.38 -8.53 -3.24
N PHE A 58 2.88 -8.96 -4.39
CA PHE A 58 3.50 -9.98 -5.21
C PHE A 58 3.62 -9.47 -6.63
N PHE A 59 4.62 -9.94 -7.38
CA PHE A 59 4.83 -9.54 -8.76
C PHE A 59 5.13 -10.74 -9.66
N ARG A 60 4.85 -10.58 -10.95
CA ARG A 60 5.28 -11.49 -12.02
C ARG A 60 5.39 -10.75 -13.34
N HIS A 61 6.24 -11.22 -14.24
CA HIS A 61 6.17 -10.76 -15.63
C HIS A 61 4.88 -11.28 -16.30
N THR A 62 4.34 -10.54 -17.27
CA THR A 62 3.13 -10.94 -18.01
C THR A 62 3.23 -12.30 -18.68
N SER A 63 4.45 -12.71 -19.09
CA SER A 63 4.73 -14.03 -19.68
C SER A 63 4.87 -15.16 -18.65
N GLU A 64 4.89 -14.85 -17.36
CA GLU A 64 5.04 -15.83 -16.28
C GLU A 64 3.68 -16.09 -15.63
N ARG A 65 3.46 -17.32 -15.13
CA ARG A 65 2.23 -17.67 -14.41
C ARG A 65 2.32 -17.42 -12.91
N VAL A 66 3.51 -17.60 -12.34
CA VAL A 66 3.72 -17.66 -10.89
C VAL A 66 4.17 -16.29 -10.37
N TYR A 67 3.47 -15.81 -9.35
CA TYR A 67 3.81 -14.62 -8.58
C TYR A 67 4.91 -14.91 -7.56
N ARG A 68 5.73 -13.89 -7.28
CA ARG A 68 6.76 -13.91 -6.24
C ARG A 68 6.52 -12.75 -5.29
N PRO A 69 6.72 -12.92 -3.97
CA PRO A 69 6.60 -11.80 -3.04
C PRO A 69 7.67 -10.75 -3.36
N ILE A 70 7.36 -9.46 -3.18
CA ILE A 70 8.38 -8.41 -3.33
C ILE A 70 9.40 -8.44 -2.18
N ASP A 71 8.97 -8.90 -0.99
CA ASP A 71 9.78 -9.04 0.23
C ASP A 71 9.04 -9.95 1.26
N THR A 72 9.69 -10.23 2.39
CA THR A 72 9.14 -10.95 3.56
C THR A 72 9.20 -10.05 4.81
N PRO A 73 8.29 -9.06 4.93
CA PRO A 73 8.32 -8.12 6.03
C PRO A 73 8.00 -8.78 7.38
N ALA A 74 8.29 -8.06 8.47
CA ALA A 74 7.86 -8.45 9.81
C ALA A 74 6.32 -8.60 9.88
N PRO A 75 5.79 -9.42 10.81
CA PRO A 75 4.35 -9.74 10.86
C PRO A 75 3.43 -8.53 11.02
N ASP A 76 3.91 -7.50 11.70
CA ASP A 76 3.20 -6.25 11.98
C ASP A 76 3.37 -5.19 10.90
N ILE A 77 4.10 -5.46 9.82
CA ILE A 77 4.34 -4.52 8.72
C ILE A 77 3.47 -4.89 7.53
N HIS A 78 2.84 -3.90 6.91
CA HIS A 78 1.81 -4.06 5.87
C HIS A 78 2.06 -3.09 4.72
N TYR A 79 1.74 -3.55 3.50
CA TYR A 79 1.88 -2.75 2.29
C TYR A 79 0.53 -2.35 1.74
N ASP A 80 0.35 -1.07 1.48
CA ASP A 80 -0.92 -0.45 1.09
C ASP A 80 -0.76 0.52 -0.07
N ASN A 81 -1.88 0.91 -0.67
CA ASN A 81 -1.96 2.02 -1.62
C ASN A 81 -0.96 1.88 -2.79
N LEU A 82 -0.96 0.70 -3.41
CA LEU A 82 -0.08 0.35 -4.52
C LEU A 82 -0.35 1.23 -5.74
N VAL A 83 0.67 1.95 -6.20
CA VAL A 83 0.67 2.71 -7.45
C VAL A 83 1.92 2.40 -8.28
N THR A 84 1.84 2.61 -9.59
CA THR A 84 2.95 2.34 -10.52
C THR A 84 3.34 3.59 -11.28
N SER A 85 4.64 3.73 -11.57
CA SER A 85 5.10 4.67 -12.59
C SER A 85 4.58 4.25 -13.97
N ALA A 86 4.26 5.25 -14.78
CA ALA A 86 3.92 5.07 -16.18
C ALA A 86 5.16 4.99 -17.08
N THR A 87 6.31 5.51 -16.64
CA THR A 87 7.50 5.67 -17.49
C THR A 87 8.71 4.87 -17.01
N GLN A 88 8.73 4.46 -15.75
CA GLN A 88 9.82 3.74 -15.12
C GLN A 88 9.39 2.35 -14.62
N PRO A 89 10.32 1.38 -14.53
CA PRO A 89 10.05 0.04 -14.00
C PRO A 89 9.98 0.06 -12.47
N VAL A 90 9.13 0.90 -11.89
CA VAL A 90 9.02 1.10 -10.44
C VAL A 90 7.57 1.17 -9.99
N ILE A 91 7.35 0.72 -8.75
CA ILE A 91 6.10 0.93 -8.02
C ILE A 91 6.37 1.71 -6.73
N TYR A 92 5.30 2.30 -6.20
CA TYR A 92 5.29 2.93 -4.90
C TYR A 92 4.15 2.38 -4.07
N TYR A 93 4.35 2.26 -2.76
CA TYR A 93 3.34 1.79 -1.83
C TYR A 93 3.59 2.38 -0.44
N ALA A 94 2.52 2.56 0.33
CA ALA A 94 2.61 2.94 1.72
C ALA A 94 3.01 1.73 2.57
N VAL A 95 3.88 1.95 3.55
CA VAL A 95 4.23 0.97 4.57
C VAL A 95 3.61 1.41 5.88
N ASN A 96 2.83 0.51 6.48
CA ASN A 96 2.15 0.74 7.75
C ASN A 96 2.54 -0.34 8.74
N SER A 97 2.66 0.00 10.03
CA SER A 97 2.63 -1.00 11.09
C SER A 97 1.20 -1.17 11.60
N PHE A 98 0.75 -2.40 11.83
CA PHE A 98 -0.52 -2.67 12.50
C PHE A 98 -0.32 -3.61 13.68
N ILE A 99 -0.65 -3.13 14.88
CA ILE A 99 -0.53 -3.89 16.12
C ILE A 99 -1.91 -4.18 16.66
N LYS A 100 -2.16 -5.44 17.05
CA LYS A 100 -3.41 -5.85 17.68
C LYS A 100 -3.58 -5.14 19.03
N ARG A 101 -4.74 -4.51 19.25
CA ARG A 101 -5.05 -3.88 20.54
C ARG A 101 -5.53 -4.93 21.53
N GLU A 102 -4.71 -5.22 22.54
CA GLU A 102 -5.08 -6.16 23.60
C GLU A 102 -6.32 -5.66 24.36
N GLY A 103 -7.23 -6.59 24.67
CA GLY A 103 -8.40 -6.35 25.53
C GLY A 103 -9.58 -5.58 24.91
N ILE A 104 -9.42 -4.93 23.76
CA ILE A 104 -10.48 -4.10 23.13
C ILE A 104 -10.94 -4.69 21.78
N GLY A 105 -10.14 -5.57 21.19
CA GLY A 105 -10.36 -6.07 19.83
C GLY A 105 -9.96 -5.03 18.77
N GLY A 106 -9.54 -5.52 17.60
CA GLY A 106 -9.10 -4.67 16.48
C GLY A 106 -7.61 -4.35 16.48
N PHE A 107 -7.20 -3.51 15.52
CA PHE A 107 -5.81 -3.15 15.25
C PHE A 107 -5.61 -1.63 15.35
N SER A 108 -4.43 -1.21 15.82
CA SER A 108 -3.94 0.17 15.70
C SER A 108 -2.96 0.21 14.55
N GLY A 109 -3.10 1.17 13.65
CA GLY A 109 -2.18 1.37 12.53
C GLY A 109 -1.36 2.65 12.68
N ASP A 110 -0.07 2.59 12.39
CA ASP A 110 0.79 3.76 12.21
C ASP A 110 1.40 3.74 10.80
N TRP A 111 1.35 4.89 10.13
CA TRP A 111 2.04 5.06 8.86
C TRP A 111 3.55 5.23 9.09
N LEU A 112 4.37 4.52 8.34
CA LEU A 112 5.83 4.52 8.50
C LEU A 112 6.52 5.27 7.35
N SER A 113 6.22 4.87 6.12
CA SER A 113 6.89 5.37 4.92
C SER A 113 6.05 5.23 3.65
N ILE A 114 6.50 5.88 2.58
CA ILE A 114 6.24 5.41 1.22
C ILE A 114 7.55 4.83 0.71
N ASP A 115 7.48 3.59 0.28
CA ASP A 115 8.59 2.86 -0.30
C ASP A 115 8.46 2.82 -1.82
N ARG A 116 9.61 2.78 -2.48
CA ARG A 116 9.77 2.56 -3.91
C ARG A 116 10.40 1.19 -4.10
N PHE A 117 9.83 0.39 -5.00
CA PHE A 117 10.44 -0.87 -5.41
C PHE A 117 10.81 -0.82 -6.89
N ASP A 118 12.10 -1.02 -7.17
CA ASP A 118 12.62 -1.18 -8.52
C ASP A 118 12.30 -2.59 -9.02
N LEU A 119 11.38 -2.71 -9.97
CA LEU A 119 10.93 -4.00 -10.50
C LEU A 119 12.00 -4.71 -11.33
N ALA A 120 12.95 -3.97 -11.90
CA ALA A 120 14.03 -4.53 -12.69
C ALA A 120 15.15 -5.08 -11.80
N ARG A 121 15.51 -4.35 -10.74
CA ARG A 121 16.57 -4.73 -9.79
C ARG A 121 16.07 -5.57 -8.62
N GLN A 122 14.76 -5.54 -8.37
CA GLN A 122 14.09 -6.18 -7.24
C GLN A 122 14.63 -5.69 -5.90
N VAL A 123 14.73 -4.37 -5.76
CA VAL A 123 15.22 -3.70 -4.55
C VAL A 123 14.19 -2.66 -4.09
N ALA A 124 13.87 -2.70 -2.80
CA ALA A 124 13.06 -1.70 -2.13
C ALA A 124 13.93 -0.61 -1.48
N GLU A 125 13.44 0.61 -1.45
CA GLU A 125 13.98 1.71 -0.67
C GLU A 125 12.86 2.61 -0.13
N SER A 126 13.01 3.12 1.09
CA SER A 126 12.09 4.13 1.61
C SER A 126 12.43 5.50 1.02
N VAL A 127 11.49 6.09 0.28
CA VAL A 127 11.67 7.37 -0.41
C VAL A 127 11.02 8.55 0.32
N ILE A 128 10.01 8.27 1.13
CA ILE A 128 9.38 9.25 2.01
C ILE A 128 9.21 8.62 3.38
N THR A 129 9.72 9.28 4.43
CA THR A 129 9.56 8.84 5.82
C THR A 129 8.95 9.96 6.65
N GLN A 130 8.34 9.63 7.78
CA GLN A 130 7.74 10.65 8.65
C GLN A 130 8.73 11.76 9.05
N ASP A 131 9.96 11.40 9.37
CA ASP A 131 11.00 12.35 9.82
C ASP A 131 11.61 13.18 8.68
N GLY A 132 11.48 12.73 7.43
CA GLY A 132 12.01 13.44 6.26
C GLY A 132 11.09 14.52 5.70
N LEU A 133 9.81 14.55 6.10
CA LEU A 133 8.80 15.42 5.50
C LEU A 133 9.02 16.89 5.83
N GLN A 134 9.03 17.72 4.79
CA GLN A 134 8.96 19.18 4.94
C GLN A 134 7.51 19.62 4.80
N LEU A 135 6.86 19.84 5.94
CA LEU A 135 5.47 20.27 6.01
C LEU A 135 5.36 21.80 5.87
N PRO A 136 4.33 22.30 5.16
CA PRO A 136 4.03 23.73 5.18
C PRO A 136 3.49 24.13 6.55
N GLU A 137 3.81 25.35 6.98
CA GLU A 137 3.14 25.93 8.16
C GLU A 137 1.62 25.97 7.93
N PRO A 138 0.79 25.69 8.96
CA PRO A 138 1.13 25.56 10.38
C PRO A 138 1.31 24.10 10.85
N TYR A 139 1.59 23.16 9.95
CA TYR A 139 1.55 21.73 10.27
C TYR A 139 2.87 21.21 10.84
N SER A 140 2.78 20.29 11.80
CA SER A 140 3.94 19.67 12.46
C SER A 140 4.03 18.16 12.31
N ARG A 141 2.91 17.49 12.01
CA ARG A 141 2.89 16.05 11.74
C ARG A 141 1.99 15.75 10.55
N ALA A 142 2.32 14.68 9.85
CA ALA A 142 1.51 14.18 8.76
C ALA A 142 1.61 12.65 8.67
N TRP A 143 0.55 12.02 8.20
CA TRP A 143 0.54 10.61 7.82
C TRP A 143 -0.16 10.45 6.48
N VAL A 144 0.20 9.40 5.74
CA VAL A 144 -0.44 9.07 4.46
C VAL A 144 -1.61 8.15 4.73
N SER A 145 -2.80 8.53 4.28
CA SER A 145 -3.99 7.69 4.35
C SER A 145 -4.16 6.87 3.06
N GLU A 146 -3.99 7.53 1.91
CA GLU A 146 -4.09 6.90 0.59
C GLU A 146 -3.03 7.47 -0.35
N VAL A 147 -2.49 6.64 -1.24
CA VAL A 147 -1.63 7.07 -2.36
C VAL A 147 -2.42 6.92 -3.64
N PHE A 148 -2.59 8.01 -4.36
CA PHE A 148 -3.42 8.07 -5.58
C PHE A 148 -2.61 7.80 -6.84
N GLY A 149 -1.35 8.21 -6.86
CA GLY A 149 -0.49 8.07 -8.03
C GLY A 149 0.83 8.79 -7.90
N VAL A 150 1.61 8.69 -8.97
CA VAL A 150 2.90 9.35 -9.16
C VAL A 150 2.81 10.31 -10.33
N SER A 151 3.55 11.41 -10.29
CA SER A 151 3.60 12.37 -11.39
C SER A 151 4.24 11.76 -12.64
N PRO A 152 3.92 12.26 -13.86
CA PRO A 152 4.44 11.68 -15.11
C PRO A 152 5.97 11.67 -15.25
N ASP A 153 6.64 12.61 -14.57
CA ASP A 153 8.10 12.74 -14.50
C ASP A 153 8.71 11.99 -13.30
N ASP A 154 7.91 11.25 -12.54
CA ASP A 154 8.29 10.52 -11.33
C ASP A 154 8.98 11.38 -10.26
N SER A 155 8.68 12.69 -10.23
CA SER A 155 9.24 13.61 -9.24
C SER A 155 8.37 13.76 -7.99
N SER A 156 7.10 13.38 -8.04
CA SER A 156 6.14 13.62 -6.95
C SER A 156 5.14 12.49 -6.77
N ILE A 157 4.70 12.26 -5.53
CA ILE A 157 3.60 11.36 -5.16
C ILE A 157 2.37 12.18 -4.79
N PHE A 158 1.21 11.80 -5.33
CA PHE A 158 -0.08 12.35 -4.94
C PHE A 158 -0.76 11.44 -3.93
N CYS A 159 -1.21 12.00 -2.81
CA CYS A 159 -1.78 11.24 -1.70
C CYS A 159 -2.86 12.02 -0.95
N SER A 160 -3.70 11.32 -0.20
CA SER A 160 -4.45 11.92 0.90
C SER A 160 -3.63 11.81 2.19
N ARG A 161 -3.67 12.86 3.00
CA ARG A 161 -2.96 12.92 4.27
C ARG A 161 -3.83 13.48 5.37
N GLY A 162 -3.63 12.96 6.58
CA GLY A 162 -3.89 13.73 7.78
C GLY A 162 -2.71 14.66 8.06
N LEU A 163 -3.01 15.90 8.42
CA LEU A 163 -2.08 16.99 8.71
C LEU A 163 -2.44 17.55 10.08
N GLU A 164 -1.57 17.40 11.06
CA GLU A 164 -1.78 17.95 12.39
C GLU A 164 -1.15 19.33 12.52
N ARG A 165 -1.94 20.31 12.95
CA ARG A 165 -1.44 21.65 13.21
C ARG A 165 -0.65 21.73 14.50
N ARG A 166 0.50 22.40 14.45
CA ARG A 166 1.39 22.64 15.60
C ARG A 166 0.74 23.45 16.71
N ASP A 167 -0.09 24.43 16.33
CA ASP A 167 -0.67 25.41 17.23
C ASP A 167 -1.84 24.89 18.08
N THR A 168 -2.59 23.93 17.53
CA THR A 168 -3.88 23.49 18.08
C THR A 168 -3.98 22.00 18.29
N GLY A 169 -3.07 21.21 17.71
CA GLY A 169 -3.16 19.75 17.69
C GLY A 169 -4.35 19.22 16.86
N LYS A 170 -5.05 20.08 16.11
CA LYS A 170 -6.16 19.66 15.26
C LYS A 170 -5.64 19.03 13.98
N SER A 171 -6.24 17.92 13.61
CA SER A 171 -5.98 17.21 12.36
C SER A 171 -6.90 17.71 11.26
N HIS A 172 -6.31 18.07 10.13
CA HIS A 172 -7.00 18.32 8.87
C HIS A 172 -6.70 17.18 7.91
N TYR A 173 -7.63 16.89 7.00
CA TYR A 173 -7.35 16.00 5.90
C TYR A 173 -7.22 16.79 4.60
N GLY A 174 -6.35 16.35 3.72
CA GLY A 174 -6.07 17.06 2.48
C GLY A 174 -5.50 16.18 1.40
N VAL A 175 -5.75 16.56 0.16
CA VAL A 175 -5.01 16.06 -1.00
C VAL A 175 -3.69 16.81 -1.06
N CYS A 176 -2.60 16.06 -1.08
CA CYS A 176 -1.24 16.57 -1.08
C CYS A 176 -0.44 16.04 -2.26
N SER A 177 0.54 16.82 -2.71
CA SER A 177 1.69 16.30 -3.46
C SER A 177 2.91 16.29 -2.55
N ILE A 178 3.72 15.25 -2.64
CA ILE A 178 5.01 15.14 -1.96
C ILE A 178 6.08 15.04 -3.04
N GLU A 179 6.93 16.05 -3.13
CA GLU A 179 8.10 16.04 -4.02
C GLU A 179 9.15 15.07 -3.45
N LEU A 180 9.64 14.12 -4.26
CA LEU A 180 10.40 12.96 -3.79
C LEU A 180 11.84 13.28 -3.34
N CYS A 181 12.51 14.25 -3.96
CA CYS A 181 13.92 14.56 -3.66
C CYS A 181 14.09 15.29 -2.32
N LEU A 182 13.27 16.31 -2.08
CA LEU A 182 13.31 17.13 -0.86
C LEU A 182 12.23 16.74 0.15
N GLN A 183 11.34 15.79 -0.19
CA GLN A 183 10.20 15.37 0.63
C GLN A 183 9.28 16.54 1.01
N ARG A 184 9.17 17.52 0.12
CA ARG A 184 8.36 18.72 0.36
C ARG A 184 6.90 18.46 0.09
N VAL A 185 6.08 18.74 1.09
CA VAL A 185 4.63 18.60 1.01
C VAL A 185 4.01 19.90 0.53
N ALA A 186 3.15 19.80 -0.48
CA ALA A 186 2.24 20.86 -0.86
C ALA A 186 0.80 20.38 -0.64
N LEU A 187 0.03 21.16 0.12
CA LEU A 187 -1.41 20.95 0.25
C LEU A 187 -2.09 21.49 -1.01
N LEU A 188 -2.66 20.60 -1.81
CA LEU A 188 -3.36 20.96 -3.05
C LEU A 188 -4.81 21.36 -2.78
N SER A 189 -5.46 20.63 -1.88
CA SER A 189 -6.81 20.96 -1.40
C SER A 189 -7.02 20.39 -0.01
N GLN A 190 -7.69 21.15 0.85
CA GLN A 190 -8.26 20.60 2.08
C GLN A 190 -9.49 19.75 1.73
N LEU A 191 -9.66 18.64 2.44
CA LEU A 191 -10.84 17.78 2.36
C LEU A 191 -11.76 18.12 3.54
N GLU A 192 -12.89 18.72 3.22
CA GLU A 192 -13.91 19.08 4.20
C GLU A 192 -15.03 18.03 4.17
N ALA A 193 -15.45 17.57 5.36
CA ALA A 193 -16.55 16.62 5.55
C ALA A 193 -16.39 15.24 4.87
N ILE A 194 -15.16 14.87 4.48
CA ILE A 194 -14.82 13.50 4.07
C ILE A 194 -14.22 12.78 5.27
N TRP A 195 -14.82 11.65 5.64
CA TRP A 195 -14.41 10.82 6.78
C TRP A 195 -13.50 9.70 6.28
N PHE A 196 -12.40 9.48 7.00
CA PHE A 196 -11.48 8.34 6.86
C PHE A 196 -11.59 7.47 8.11
#